data_AF-A0A553G9S1-F1
#
_entry.id   AF-A0A553G9S1-F1
#
_cell.length_a   1.000
_cell.length_b   1.000
_cell.length_c   1.000
_cell.angle_alpha   90.00
_cell.angle_beta   90.00
_cell.angle_gamma   90.00
#
_symmetry.space_group_name_H-M   'P 1'
#
loop_
_entity.id
_entity.type
_entity.pdbx_description
1 polymer ?
#
loop_
_entity_poly.entity_id
_entity_poly.type
_entity_poly.pdbx_seq_one_letter_code
_entity_poly.pdbx_strand_id
1 'polypeptide(L)' 'MKEVQSPCISVCQYDSNGICFGCRRTVNEAGNWSKYTNEEKETIIKELSVRRNVEGEEPTIFLR' A
#
# COMPACT_ATOMS: atom_id res chain seq x y z
N MET A 1 -18.84 -13.57 -8.26
CA MET A 1 -17.42 -13.70 -7.86
C MET A 1 -17.08 -12.43 -7.08
N LYS A 2 -16.72 -12.51 -5.80
CA LYS A 2 -16.48 -11.33 -4.96
C LYS A 2 -15.12 -10.73 -5.33
N GLU A 3 -15.11 -9.54 -5.91
CA GLU A 3 -13.86 -8.91 -6.36
C GLU A 3 -13.30 -8.00 -5.27
N VAL A 4 -12.04 -8.21 -4.90
CA VAL A 4 -11.38 -7.42 -3.84
C VAL A 4 -10.82 -6.13 -4.42
N GLN A 5 -11.36 -5.00 -3.98
CA GLN A 5 -11.00 -3.67 -4.47
C GLN A 5 -9.58 -3.28 -4.02
N SER A 6 -8.87 -2.55 -4.88
CA SER A 6 -7.54 -2.02 -4.58
C SER A 6 -7.63 -0.91 -3.52
N PRO A 7 -6.81 -0.94 -2.45
CA PRO A 7 -6.76 0.13 -1.44
C PRO A 7 -5.95 1.36 -1.91
N CYS A 8 -5.59 1.43 -3.20
CA CYS A 8 -4.75 2.50 -3.74
C CYS A 8 -5.50 3.84 -3.77
N ILE A 9 -4.88 4.89 -3.23
CA ILE A 9 -5.40 6.27 -3.29
C ILE A 9 -4.61 7.16 -4.27
N SER A 10 -3.89 6.54 -5.22
CA SER A 10 -3.06 7.23 -6.21
C SER A 10 -1.92 8.09 -5.64
N VAL A 11 -1.49 7.80 -4.42
CA VAL A 11 -0.24 8.32 -3.83
C VAL A 11 0.83 7.25 -4.02
N CYS A 12 1.74 7.44 -4.97
CA CYS A 12 2.83 6.50 -5.26
C CYS A 12 4.15 7.03 -4.69
N GLN A 13 4.20 7.19 -3.37
CA GLN A 13 5.41 7.53 -2.63
C GLN A 13 5.59 6.57 -1.46
N TYR A 14 6.84 6.26 -1.15
CA TYR A 14 7.24 5.24 -0.20
C TYR A 14 8.22 5.82 0.81
N ASP A 15 8.15 5.31 2.03
CA ASP A 15 9.15 5.60 3.06
C ASP A 15 10.45 4.80 2.82
N SER A 16 11.44 5.01 3.67
CA SER A 16 12.71 4.28 3.63
C SER A 16 12.57 2.75 3.82
N ASN A 17 11.48 2.27 4.39
CA ASN A 17 11.15 0.84 4.52
C ASN A 17 10.40 0.28 3.30
N GLY A 18 10.15 1.11 2.28
CA GLY A 18 9.42 0.73 1.08
C GLY A 18 7.91 0.59 1.29
N ILE A 19 7.34 1.22 2.31
CA ILE A 19 5.90 1.26 2.59
C ILE A 19 5.27 2.53 2.00
N CYS A 20 4.22 2.35 1.21
CA CYS A 20 3.52 3.46 0.57
C CYS A 20 2.84 4.38 1.60
N PHE A 21 3.08 5.69 1.51
CA PHE A 21 2.44 6.69 2.39
C PHE A 21 0.91 6.76 2.26
N GLY A 22 0.38 6.42 1.09
CA GLY A 22 -1.06 6.43 0.86
C GLY A 22 -1.75 5.12 1.24
N CYS A 23 -1.38 4.03 0.56
CA CYS A 23 -2.07 2.75 0.67
C CYS A 23 -1.38 1.72 1.59
N ARG A 24 -0.25 2.07 2.21
CA ARG A 24 0.52 1.20 3.15
C ARG A 24 1.03 -0.14 2.58
N ARG A 25 0.87 -0.37 1.28
CA ARG A 25 1.45 -1.52 0.57
C ARG A 25 2.93 -1.28 0.31
N THR A 26 3.67 -2.37 0.25
CA THR A 26 5.03 -2.39 -0.29
C THR A 26 5.01 -2.16 -1.80
N VAL A 27 6.17 -1.83 -2.37
CA VAL A 27 6.37 -1.74 -3.83
C VAL A 27 5.98 -3.04 -4.52
N ASN A 28 6.39 -4.19 -3.94
CA ASN A 28 6.12 -5.50 -4.53
C ASN A 28 4.63 -5.86 -4.52
N GLU A 29 3.91 -5.57 -3.43
CA GLU A 29 2.47 -5.82 -3.35
C GLU A 29 1.69 -4.91 -4.30
N ALA A 30 2.12 -3.64 -4.44
CA ALA A 30 1.50 -2.72 -5.38
C ALA A 30 1.69 -3.18 -6.84
N GLY A 31 2.91 -3.60 -7.20
CA GLY A 31 3.23 -4.07 -8.56
C GLY A 31 2.60 -5.41 -8.94
N ASN A 32 2.35 -6.30 -7.96
CA ASN A 32 1.76 -7.61 -8.22
C ASN A 32 0.25 -7.69 -7.91
N TRP A 33 -0.41 -6.56 -7.59
CA TRP A 33 -1.80 -6.55 -7.15
C TRP A 33 -2.77 -7.30 -8.07
N SER A 34 -2.63 -7.16 -9.39
CA SER A 34 -3.47 -7.82 -10.38
C SER A 34 -3.27 -9.34 -10.44
N LYS A 35 -2.13 -9.84 -9.94
CA LYS A 35 -1.77 -11.27 -9.96
C LYS A 35 -2.21 -12.02 -8.71
N TYR A 36 -2.49 -11.32 -7.60
CA TYR A 36 -2.95 -11.95 -6.38
C TYR A 36 -4.38 -12.47 -6.51
N THR A 37 -4.61 -13.62 -5.87
CA THR A 37 -5.93 -14.18 -5.62
C THR A 37 -6.72 -13.28 -4.65
N ASN A 38 -8.04 -13.47 -4.58
CA ASN A 38 -8.86 -12.70 -3.65
C ASN A 38 -8.48 -12.97 -2.18
N GLU A 39 -8.09 -14.19 -1.84
CA GLU A 39 -7.67 -14.57 -0.49
C GLU A 39 -6.36 -13.86 -0.09
N GLU A 40 -5.39 -13.81 -1.01
CA GLU A 40 -4.15 -13.05 -0.81
C GLU A 40 -4.43 -11.55 -0.68
N LYS A 41 -5.30 -10.99 -1.53
CA LYS A 41 -5.70 -9.58 -1.46
C LYS A 41 -6.38 -9.24 -0.13
N GLU A 42 -7.31 -10.07 0.35
CA GLU A 42 -7.97 -9.88 1.65
C GLU A 42 -6.96 -9.98 2.81
N THR A 43 -5.97 -10.86 2.71
CA THR A 43 -4.89 -11.00 3.69
C THR A 43 -4.03 -9.73 3.73
N ILE A 44 -3.55 -9.27 2.56
CA ILE A 44 -2.75 -8.05 2.45
C ILE A 44 -3.53 -6.87 3.03
N ILE A 45 -4.81 -6.69 2.68
CA ILE A 45 -5.64 -5.58 3.18
C ILE A 45 -5.74 -5.57 4.70
N LYS A 46 -5.89 -6.75 5.34
CA LYS A 46 -5.93 -6.84 6.80
C LYS A 46 -4.63 -6.34 7.43
N GLU A 47 -3.49 -6.68 6.86
CA GLU A 47 -2.17 -6.24 7.36
C GLU A 47 -1.94 -4.74 7.21
N LEU A 48 -2.56 -4.07 6.22
CA LEU A 48 -2.38 -2.62 6.02
C LEU A 48 -2.78 -1.80 7.25
N SER A 49 -3.75 -2.27 8.04
CA SER A 49 -4.27 -1.57 9.22
C SER A 49 -3.24 -1.42 10.35
N VAL A 50 -2.26 -2.32 10.42
CA VAL A 50 -1.21 -2.30 11.45
C VAL A 50 0.12 -1.74 10.95
N ARG A 51 0.29 -1.62 9.62
CA ARG A 51 1.50 -1.05 9.01
C ARG A 51 1.54 0.46 9.21
N ARG A 52 2.72 0.98 9.54
CA ARG A 52 2.99 2.40 9.71
C ARG A 52 4.22 2.77 8.91
N ASN A 53 4.27 4.03 8.50
CA ASN A 53 5.50 4.58 7.94
C ASN A 53 6.50 4.87 9.06
N VAL A 54 7.75 5.05 8.67
CA VAL A 54 8.79 5.55 9.57
C VAL A 54 8.35 6.89 10.18
N GLU A 55 8.47 7.02 11.50
CA GLU A 55 8.14 8.27 12.19
C GLU A 55 9.07 9.39 11.74
N GLY A 56 8.49 10.55 11.44
CA GLY A 56 9.24 11.72 10.96
C GLY A 56 9.55 11.72 9.45
N GLU A 57 9.18 10.69 8.71
CA GLU A 57 9.16 10.77 7.24
C GLU A 57 7.80 11.24 6.72
N GLU A 58 7.83 12.12 5.74
CA GLU A 58 6.65 12.72 5.12
C GLU A 58 6.67 12.57 3.60
N PRO A 59 5.52 12.33 2.95
CA PRO A 59 5.47 12.24 1.51
C PRO A 59 5.72 13.61 0.87
N THR A 60 6.67 13.67 -0.05
CA THR A 60 7.07 14.86 -0.80
C THR A 60 6.00 15.38 -1.77
N ILE A 61 4.88 14.67 -1.96
CA ILE A 61 3.77 15.10 -2.83
C ILE A 61 3.14 16.43 -2.37
N PHE A 62 3.33 16.79 -1.10
CA PHE A 62 2.90 18.07 -0.53
C PHE A 62 3.94 19.18 -0.62
N LEU A 63 5.17 18.87 -1.06
CA LEU A 63 6.24 19.84 -1.30
C LEU A 63 6.03 20.43 -2.70
N ARG A 64 5.12 21.39 -2.81
CA ARG A 64 4.88 22.18 -4.01
C ARG A 64 4.89 23.66 -3.69
#